data_AF-A0A4U0X3W2-F1
#
_entry.id   AF-A0A4U0X3W2-F1
#
_cell.length_a   1.000
_cell.length_b   1.000
_cell.length_c   1.000
_cell.angle_alpha   90.00
_cell.angle_beta   90.00
_cell.angle_gamma   90.00
#
_symmetry.space_group_name_H-M   'P 1'
#
loop_
_entity.id
_entity.type
_entity.pdbx_description
1 polymer ?
#
loop_
_entity_poly.entity_id
_entity_poly.type
_entity_poly.pdbx_seq_one_letter_code
_entity_poly.pdbx_strand_id
1 'polypeptide(L)'
;MADGSTASSTDTGIQASPLDDPEERRVLHAALDSFQQYRQAAHYNITHLRRQSFYSLPSAHMEILCEPPFSLPQTFDAVDAAIDSNADISEAILATGLSMFGAYVDEEAWKGKATPTDLDKARSTIRQLYRDWSCEDPWALNFNNHLSRANQLQSVKIPDVHPHAALAQNLEGFQPEIPPSDRMNMTAGDFCELYLESRYRSAFDAVTTCFFIDTASNVIDYIETVKHTLRSGGIWINLGPLLWHFEATPTPADTERQSSNSGSAPQTATSGTRRSAGFREPGSFELSNDEVVALVERFGFDVIEHRQAPAGATGYIQDQLSMLQNVYQPAFWVARRR
;
A
#
# COMPACT_ATOMS: atom_id res chain seq x y z
N MET A 1 -39.12 -25.52 44.85
CA MET A 1 -39.46 -24.82 43.59
C MET A 1 -38.32 -23.89 43.27
N ALA A 2 -37.96 -23.84 41.99
CA ALA A 2 -36.64 -23.46 41.51
C ALA A 2 -36.20 -22.04 41.87
N ASP A 3 -34.93 -21.97 42.29
CA ASP A 3 -34.03 -20.83 42.31
C ASP A 3 -33.67 -20.45 40.85
N GLY A 4 -33.54 -19.15 40.58
CA GLY A 4 -33.46 -18.58 39.24
C GLY A 4 -32.59 -17.34 39.19
N SER A 5 -31.39 -17.44 39.76
CA SER A 5 -30.25 -16.57 39.46
C SER A 5 -29.77 -16.82 38.02
N THR A 6 -30.11 -15.95 37.07
CA THR A 6 -29.41 -15.87 35.78
C THR A 6 -28.44 -14.70 35.80
N ALA A 7 -27.18 -15.02 36.06
CA ALA A 7 -26.05 -14.13 35.89
C ALA A 7 -25.98 -13.67 34.42
N SER A 8 -26.06 -12.36 34.21
CA SER A 8 -25.60 -11.72 32.99
C SER A 8 -24.08 -11.85 32.97
N SER A 9 -23.57 -12.80 32.19
CA SER A 9 -22.16 -12.85 31.82
C SER A 9 -21.88 -11.71 30.86
N THR A 10 -21.53 -10.54 31.39
CA THR A 10 -20.76 -9.55 30.65
C THR A 10 -19.40 -10.17 30.36
N ASP A 11 -19.28 -10.74 29.16
CA ASP A 11 -18.00 -11.06 28.54
C ASP A 11 -17.28 -9.74 28.28
N THR A 12 -16.62 -9.20 29.30
CA THR A 12 -15.66 -8.12 29.15
C THR A 12 -14.37 -8.72 28.63
N GLY A 13 -14.40 -9.18 27.38
CA GLY A 13 -13.20 -9.25 26.56
C GLY A 13 -12.70 -7.83 26.43
N ILE A 14 -11.69 -7.46 27.22
CA ILE A 14 -10.95 -6.22 27.04
C ILE A 14 -10.37 -6.31 25.63
N GLN A 15 -11.01 -5.64 24.69
CA GLN A 15 -10.52 -5.46 23.34
C GLN A 15 -9.24 -4.64 23.52
N ALA A 16 -8.08 -5.32 23.45
CA ALA A 16 -6.77 -4.70 23.57
C ALA A 16 -6.73 -3.46 22.66
N SER A 17 -6.18 -2.37 23.17
CA SER A 17 -6.08 -1.14 22.37
C SER A 17 -5.22 -1.46 21.16
N PRO A 18 -5.59 -1.02 19.94
CA PRO A 18 -4.76 -1.15 18.74
C PRO A 18 -3.37 -0.49 18.83
N LEU A 19 -3.02 0.11 19.99
CA LEU A 19 -1.73 0.76 20.27
C LEU A 19 -1.06 0.24 21.54
N ASP A 20 -1.51 -0.89 22.08
CA ASP A 20 -0.85 -1.54 23.22
C ASP A 20 0.55 -2.05 22.82
N ASP A 21 0.79 -2.32 21.54
CA ASP A 21 2.13 -2.58 21.00
C ASP A 21 2.89 -1.26 20.76
N PRO A 22 4.05 -1.06 21.43
CA PRO A 22 4.92 0.09 21.17
C PRO A 22 5.35 0.24 19.70
N GLU A 23 5.47 -0.86 18.96
CA GLU A 23 5.86 -0.83 17.55
C GLU A 23 4.72 -0.29 16.66
N GLU A 24 3.50 -0.81 16.82
CA GLU A 24 2.31 -0.30 16.12
C GLU A 24 2.09 1.19 16.41
N ARG A 25 2.24 1.60 17.68
CA ARG A 25 2.15 3.01 18.06
C ARG A 25 3.21 3.87 17.37
N ARG A 26 4.45 3.38 17.27
CA ARG A 26 5.53 4.09 16.56
C ARG A 26 5.20 4.27 15.09
N VAL A 27 4.67 3.23 14.43
CA VAL A 27 4.29 3.27 13.01
C VAL A 27 3.13 4.24 12.79
N LEU A 28 2.11 4.20 13.65
CA LEU A 28 0.99 5.15 13.59
C LEU A 28 1.48 6.60 13.73
N HIS A 29 2.35 6.87 14.71
CA HIS A 29 2.90 8.22 14.90
C HIS A 29 3.67 8.69 13.66
N ALA A 30 4.52 7.83 13.09
CA ALA A 30 5.25 8.14 11.87
C ALA A 30 4.33 8.39 10.67
N ALA A 31 3.21 7.66 10.56
CA ALA A 31 2.22 7.88 9.52
C ALA A 31 1.47 9.21 9.68
N LEU A 32 1.01 9.55 10.88
CA LEU A 32 0.34 10.84 11.13
C LEU A 32 1.28 12.02 10.82
N ASP A 33 2.52 11.94 11.30
CA ASP A 33 3.53 12.97 11.07
C ASP A 33 3.95 13.09 9.61
N SER A 34 3.99 11.99 8.86
CA SER A 34 4.35 12.05 7.44
C SER A 34 3.30 12.78 6.61
N PHE A 35 2.01 12.58 6.90
CA PHE A 35 0.93 13.35 6.27
C PHE A 35 0.92 14.83 6.72
N GLN A 36 1.29 15.13 7.97
CA GLN A 36 1.44 16.51 8.43
C GLN A 36 2.57 17.24 7.69
N GLN A 37 3.70 16.58 7.48
CA GLN A 37 4.87 17.18 6.84
C GLN A 37 4.80 17.23 5.31
N TYR A 38 3.80 16.56 4.70
CA TYR A 38 3.70 16.41 3.25
C TYR A 38 3.82 17.74 2.49
N ARG A 39 3.05 18.77 2.88
CA ARG A 39 3.03 20.08 2.18
C ARG A 39 4.43 20.69 2.14
N GLN A 40 5.06 20.83 3.31
CA GLN A 40 6.38 21.44 3.44
C GLN A 40 7.44 20.63 2.70
N ALA A 41 7.43 19.30 2.85
CA ALA A 41 8.37 18.41 2.19
C ALA A 41 8.23 18.45 0.66
N ALA A 42 6.99 18.51 0.15
CA ALA A 42 6.71 18.57 -1.28
C ALA A 42 7.19 19.88 -1.91
N HIS A 43 6.87 21.05 -1.32
CA HIS A 43 7.39 22.32 -1.84
C HIS A 43 8.93 22.35 -1.80
N TYR A 44 9.54 21.85 -0.73
CA TYR A 44 10.99 21.84 -0.63
C TYR A 44 11.64 20.96 -1.71
N ASN A 45 11.20 19.69 -1.82
CA ASN A 45 11.83 18.70 -2.70
C ASN A 45 11.48 18.91 -4.19
N ILE A 46 10.30 19.45 -4.48
CA ILE A 46 9.80 19.55 -5.86
C ILE A 46 10.11 20.92 -6.45
N THR A 47 9.74 22.03 -5.82
CA THR A 47 9.83 23.35 -6.45
C THR A 47 11.00 24.18 -5.91
N HIS A 48 11.27 24.17 -4.61
CA HIS A 48 12.30 25.01 -3.99
C HIS A 48 13.71 24.76 -4.56
N LEU A 49 14.17 23.50 -4.55
CA LEU A 49 15.49 23.14 -5.08
C LEU A 49 15.62 23.45 -6.60
N ARG A 50 14.52 23.32 -7.34
CA ARG A 50 14.47 23.67 -8.77
C ARG A 50 14.55 25.17 -9.01
N ARG A 51 13.83 25.96 -8.20
CA ARG A 51 13.93 27.43 -8.22
C ARG A 51 15.33 27.89 -7.85
N GLN A 52 15.95 27.30 -6.82
CA GLN A 52 17.33 27.61 -6.45
C GLN A 52 18.30 27.36 -7.62
N SER A 53 18.15 26.21 -8.29
CA SER A 53 18.95 25.87 -9.47
C SER A 53 18.69 26.84 -10.63
N PHE A 54 17.43 27.22 -10.87
CA PHE A 54 17.04 28.19 -11.89
C PHE A 54 17.66 29.58 -11.64
N TYR A 55 17.58 30.10 -10.42
CA TYR A 55 18.11 31.41 -10.06
C TYR A 55 19.65 31.44 -9.95
N SER A 56 20.31 30.28 -9.98
CA SER A 56 21.77 30.19 -10.06
C SER A 56 22.32 30.31 -11.49
N LEU A 57 21.45 30.31 -12.50
CA LEU A 57 21.84 30.41 -13.90
C LEU A 57 22.33 31.83 -14.25
N PRO A 58 23.21 31.97 -15.27
CA PRO A 58 23.51 33.28 -15.86
C PRO A 58 22.25 33.99 -16.34
N SER A 59 22.19 35.32 -16.20
CA SER A 59 21.00 36.13 -16.52
C SER A 59 20.45 35.88 -17.93
N ALA A 60 21.34 35.75 -18.93
CA ALA A 60 20.92 35.48 -20.32
C ALA A 60 20.18 34.14 -20.48
N HIS A 61 20.57 33.10 -19.72
CA HIS A 61 19.85 31.82 -19.75
C HIS A 61 18.52 31.90 -19.00
N MET A 62 18.47 32.65 -17.89
CA MET A 62 17.22 32.87 -17.16
C MET A 62 16.19 33.62 -18.02
N GLU A 63 16.61 34.67 -18.73
CA GLU A 63 15.73 35.43 -19.62
C GLU A 63 15.08 34.52 -20.68
N ILE A 64 15.86 33.66 -21.33
CA ILE A 64 15.34 32.70 -22.32
C ILE A 64 14.27 31.78 -21.69
N LEU A 65 14.53 31.28 -20.48
CA LEU A 65 13.66 30.32 -19.81
C LEU A 65 12.42 30.96 -19.15
N CYS A 66 12.43 32.30 -18.97
CA CYS A 66 11.26 33.07 -18.55
C CYS A 66 10.28 33.31 -19.71
N GLU A 67 10.78 33.38 -20.95
CA GLU A 67 9.97 33.66 -22.12
C GLU A 67 9.24 32.42 -22.67
N PRO A 68 8.13 32.59 -23.41
CA PRO A 68 7.49 31.49 -24.14
C PRO A 68 8.45 30.83 -25.14
N PRO A 69 8.38 29.51 -25.33
CA PRO A 69 7.37 28.58 -24.81
C PRO A 69 7.72 27.97 -23.43
N PHE A 70 8.81 28.38 -22.78
CA PHE A 70 9.30 27.73 -21.56
C PHE A 70 8.53 28.17 -20.32
N SER A 71 8.42 29.49 -20.10
CA SER A 71 7.72 30.10 -18.96
C SER A 71 7.96 29.36 -17.63
N LEU A 72 9.22 29.03 -17.31
CA LEU A 72 9.55 28.16 -16.17
C LEU A 72 9.00 28.68 -14.82
N PRO A 73 9.06 29.99 -14.51
CA PRO A 73 8.46 30.50 -13.28
C PRO A 73 6.97 30.15 -13.15
N GLN A 74 6.20 30.32 -14.23
CA GLN A 74 4.77 29.97 -14.26
C GLN A 74 4.54 28.46 -14.11
N THR A 75 5.43 27.65 -14.69
CA THR A 75 5.39 26.19 -14.47
C THR A 75 5.61 25.85 -13.00
N PHE A 76 6.58 26.48 -12.32
CA PHE A 76 6.80 26.25 -10.90
C PHE A 76 5.60 26.69 -10.06
N ASP A 77 4.98 27.83 -10.37
CA ASP A 77 3.78 28.32 -9.67
C ASP A 77 2.60 27.34 -9.85
N ALA A 78 2.42 26.79 -11.06
CA ALA A 78 1.39 25.79 -11.32
C ALA A 78 1.64 24.46 -10.58
N VAL A 79 2.90 24.04 -10.45
CA VAL A 79 3.27 22.86 -9.65
C VAL A 79 3.06 23.13 -8.15
N ASP A 80 3.37 24.33 -7.66
CA ASP A 80 3.09 24.71 -6.27
C ASP A 80 1.58 24.63 -5.97
N ALA A 81 0.73 25.14 -6.87
CA ALA A 81 -0.73 25.00 -6.73
C ALA A 81 -1.21 23.53 -6.73
N ALA A 82 -0.57 22.66 -7.53
CA ALA A 82 -0.87 21.23 -7.52
C ALA A 82 -0.38 20.54 -6.23
N ILE A 83 0.76 20.97 -5.66
CA ILE A 83 1.22 20.53 -4.34
C ILE A 83 0.20 20.91 -3.28
N ASP A 84 -0.30 22.13 -3.31
CA ASP A 84 -1.29 22.60 -2.35
C ASP A 84 -2.58 21.78 -2.42
N SER A 85 -3.09 21.51 -3.62
CA SER A 85 -4.29 20.67 -3.80
C SER A 85 -4.07 19.24 -3.31
N ASN A 86 -2.88 18.66 -3.50
CA ASN A 86 -2.56 17.33 -2.95
C ASN A 86 -2.38 17.36 -1.43
N ALA A 87 -1.86 18.46 -0.89
CA ALA A 87 -1.69 18.63 0.54
C ALA A 87 -3.03 18.72 1.27
N ASP A 88 -4.07 19.29 0.65
CA ASP A 88 -5.43 19.28 1.22
C ASP A 88 -5.95 17.83 1.43
N ILE A 89 -5.62 16.90 0.52
CA ILE A 89 -5.92 15.46 0.69
C ILE A 89 -5.11 14.90 1.87
N SER A 90 -3.82 15.20 1.94
CA SER A 90 -2.94 14.77 3.05
C SER A 90 -3.47 15.22 4.41
N GLU A 91 -3.91 16.48 4.50
CA GLU A 91 -4.47 17.08 5.70
C GLU A 91 -5.83 16.49 6.07
N ALA A 92 -6.67 16.16 5.09
CA ALA A 92 -7.93 15.46 5.32
C ALA A 92 -7.72 14.02 5.84
N ILE A 93 -6.71 13.30 5.32
CA ILE A 93 -6.30 11.99 5.83
C ILE A 93 -5.82 12.12 7.28
N LEU A 94 -4.96 13.10 7.57
CA LEU A 94 -4.48 13.37 8.92
C LEU A 94 -5.63 13.68 9.89
N ALA A 95 -6.55 14.57 9.50
CA ALA A 95 -7.69 14.94 10.34
C ALA A 95 -8.58 13.72 10.65
N THR A 96 -8.82 12.86 9.65
CA THR A 96 -9.57 11.62 9.83
C THR A 96 -8.82 10.66 10.75
N GLY A 97 -7.51 10.48 10.56
CA GLY A 97 -6.67 9.64 11.40
C GLY A 97 -6.64 10.11 12.86
N LEU A 98 -6.49 11.41 13.10
CA LEU A 98 -6.57 11.99 14.45
C LEU A 98 -7.96 11.82 15.07
N SER A 99 -9.04 11.91 14.29
CA SER A 99 -10.39 11.64 14.81
C SER A 99 -10.59 10.17 15.19
N MET A 100 -9.99 9.24 14.45
CA MET A 100 -10.13 7.79 14.71
C MET A 100 -9.22 7.29 15.83
N PHE A 101 -7.98 7.78 15.86
CA PHE A 101 -6.94 7.28 16.76
C PHE A 101 -6.55 8.27 17.88
N GLY A 102 -7.03 9.52 17.84
CA GLY A 102 -6.59 10.57 18.76
C GLY A 102 -6.91 10.32 20.23
N ALA A 103 -7.90 9.49 20.53
CA ALA A 103 -8.16 9.04 21.91
C ALA A 103 -7.03 8.18 22.49
N TYR A 104 -6.19 7.60 21.63
CA TYR A 104 -5.09 6.69 21.99
C TYR A 104 -3.70 7.31 21.81
N VAL A 105 -3.63 8.56 21.35
CA VAL A 105 -2.38 9.24 21.05
C VAL A 105 -2.27 10.49 21.93
N ASP A 106 -1.21 10.57 22.72
CA ASP A 106 -0.92 11.77 23.51
C ASP A 106 -0.78 12.99 22.60
N GLU A 107 -1.33 14.13 23.04
CA GLU A 107 -1.27 15.39 22.30
C GLU A 107 0.19 15.70 21.92
N GLU A 108 0.44 15.86 20.62
CA GLU A 108 1.74 16.19 20.01
C GLU A 108 2.85 15.13 20.06
N ALA A 109 2.69 13.99 20.76
CA ALA A 109 3.73 12.96 20.87
C ALA A 109 4.08 12.27 19.53
N TRP A 110 3.21 12.40 18.55
CA TRP A 110 3.37 11.85 17.21
C TRP A 110 4.19 12.74 16.27
N LYS A 111 4.36 14.04 16.58
CA LYS A 111 5.09 14.98 15.71
C LYS A 111 6.60 14.69 15.68
N GLY A 112 7.23 14.88 14.53
CA GLY A 112 8.67 14.69 14.31
C GLY A 112 9.14 13.23 14.43
N LYS A 113 8.28 12.26 14.12
CA LYS A 113 8.56 10.82 14.15
C LYS A 113 8.74 10.21 12.76
N ALA A 114 8.31 10.89 11.71
CA ALA A 114 8.41 10.43 10.33
C ALA A 114 9.87 10.40 9.85
N THR A 115 10.24 9.33 9.17
CA THR A 115 11.51 9.20 8.43
C THR A 115 11.32 9.63 6.97
N PRO A 116 12.42 9.82 6.20
CA PRO A 116 12.31 10.06 4.76
C PRO A 116 11.51 8.98 4.01
N THR A 117 11.66 7.72 4.41
CA THR A 117 10.89 6.59 3.85
C THR A 117 9.39 6.73 4.14
N ASP A 118 9.00 7.24 5.30
CA ASP A 118 7.59 7.45 5.64
C ASP A 118 6.97 8.59 4.82
N LEU A 119 7.75 9.65 4.54
CA LEU A 119 7.32 10.73 3.64
C LEU A 119 7.14 10.24 2.19
N ASP A 120 8.04 9.38 1.71
CA ASP A 120 7.91 8.75 0.40
C ASP A 120 6.68 7.84 0.32
N LYS A 121 6.37 7.12 1.40
CA LYS A 121 5.14 6.32 1.52
C LYS A 121 3.90 7.20 1.49
N ALA A 122 3.83 8.28 2.28
CA ALA A 122 2.69 9.21 2.27
C ALA A 122 2.43 9.80 0.88
N ARG A 123 3.49 10.20 0.16
CA ARG A 123 3.39 10.65 -1.23
C ARG A 123 2.85 9.55 -2.15
N SER A 124 3.31 8.32 -1.96
CA SER A 124 2.86 7.17 -2.75
C SER A 124 1.41 6.79 -2.45
N THR A 125 0.95 6.92 -1.21
CA THR A 125 -0.45 6.74 -0.81
C THR A 125 -1.37 7.73 -1.51
N ILE A 126 -0.99 9.02 -1.59
CA ILE A 126 -1.77 10.01 -2.35
C ILE A 126 -1.83 9.62 -3.84
N ARG A 127 -0.73 9.10 -4.41
CA ARG A 127 -0.74 8.59 -5.79
C ARG A 127 -1.65 7.36 -5.95
N GLN A 128 -1.68 6.47 -4.97
CA GLN A 128 -2.54 5.29 -4.98
C GLN A 128 -4.02 5.67 -4.98
N LEU A 129 -4.41 6.77 -4.32
CA LEU A 129 -5.78 7.27 -4.38
C LEU A 129 -6.23 7.58 -5.81
N TYR A 130 -5.36 8.16 -6.63
CA TYR A 130 -5.70 8.42 -8.02
C TYR A 130 -5.87 7.12 -8.80
N ARG A 131 -4.97 6.16 -8.62
CA ARG A 131 -5.09 4.86 -9.30
C ARG A 131 -6.40 4.14 -9.01
N ASP A 132 -6.84 4.19 -7.75
CA ASP A 132 -8.00 3.39 -7.30
C ASP A 132 -9.33 4.15 -7.42
N TRP A 133 -9.31 5.49 -7.47
CA TRP A 133 -10.50 6.34 -7.44
C TRP A 133 -10.61 7.32 -8.61
N SER A 134 -9.85 7.10 -9.67
CA SER A 134 -9.93 7.91 -10.87
C SER A 134 -9.77 7.08 -12.13
N CYS A 135 -10.21 7.63 -13.25
CA CYS A 135 -9.94 7.06 -14.57
C CYS A 135 -8.55 7.45 -15.11
N GLU A 136 -7.87 8.43 -14.52
CA GLU A 136 -6.60 9.02 -15.00
C GLU A 136 -5.72 9.48 -13.83
N ASP A 137 -4.41 9.25 -13.88
CA ASP A 137 -3.51 9.65 -12.79
C ASP A 137 -2.90 11.06 -13.03
N PRO A 138 -2.78 11.95 -12.03
CA PRO A 138 -2.09 13.24 -12.16
C PRO A 138 -0.57 13.13 -11.95
N TRP A 139 0.21 13.99 -12.62
CA TRP A 139 1.67 13.85 -12.69
C TRP A 139 2.50 15.08 -12.27
N ALA A 140 1.84 16.09 -11.69
CA ALA A 140 2.43 17.42 -11.46
C ALA A 140 3.78 17.41 -10.71
N LEU A 141 3.98 16.44 -9.81
CA LEU A 141 5.16 16.37 -8.95
C LEU A 141 6.40 15.75 -9.62
N ASN A 142 6.23 15.07 -10.76
CA ASN A 142 7.34 14.53 -11.54
C ASN A 142 7.72 15.52 -12.65
N PHE A 143 9.01 15.70 -12.91
CA PHE A 143 9.50 16.55 -14.01
C PHE A 143 10.12 15.75 -15.16
N ASN A 144 10.24 14.43 -15.00
CA ASN A 144 10.93 13.56 -15.94
C ASN A 144 9.96 13.02 -16.99
N ASN A 145 10.47 12.81 -18.22
CA ASN A 145 9.80 12.07 -19.28
C ASN A 145 8.44 12.62 -19.75
N HIS A 146 8.14 13.91 -19.55
CA HIS A 146 6.94 14.51 -20.13
C HIS A 146 7.18 15.03 -21.54
N LEU A 147 6.31 14.66 -22.48
CA LEU A 147 6.28 15.26 -23.82
C LEU A 147 5.80 16.72 -23.79
N SER A 148 4.95 17.09 -22.85
CA SER A 148 4.43 18.45 -22.69
C SER A 148 4.12 18.78 -21.23
N ARG A 149 4.13 20.08 -20.88
CA ARG A 149 3.67 20.56 -19.56
C ARG A 149 2.16 20.42 -19.37
N ALA A 150 1.39 20.42 -20.45
CA ALA A 150 -0.06 20.15 -20.40
C ALA A 150 -0.35 18.76 -19.82
N ASN A 151 0.42 17.74 -20.23
CA ASN A 151 0.33 16.40 -19.64
C ASN A 151 0.77 16.39 -18.16
N GLN A 152 1.89 17.04 -17.84
CA GLN A 152 2.38 17.10 -16.45
C GLN A 152 1.37 17.75 -15.49
N LEU A 153 0.77 18.87 -15.91
CA LEU A 153 -0.10 19.71 -15.08
C LEU A 153 -1.58 19.34 -15.16
N GLN A 154 -1.90 18.13 -15.64
CA GLN A 154 -3.27 17.67 -15.67
C GLN A 154 -3.83 17.53 -14.25
N SER A 155 -5.10 17.93 -14.08
CA SER A 155 -5.85 17.81 -12.84
C SER A 155 -6.91 16.75 -13.01
N VAL A 156 -7.05 15.89 -12.00
CA VAL A 156 -8.02 14.79 -11.99
C VAL A 156 -8.88 14.88 -10.74
N LYS A 157 -10.14 14.49 -10.87
CA LYS A 157 -11.10 14.43 -9.77
C LYS A 157 -11.22 13.00 -9.24
N ILE A 158 -11.34 12.90 -7.92
CA ILE A 158 -11.65 11.65 -7.21
C ILE A 158 -12.82 11.88 -6.24
N PRO A 159 -13.66 10.86 -5.97
CA PRO A 159 -13.73 9.61 -6.69
C PRO A 159 -14.45 9.77 -8.05
N ASP A 160 -14.06 9.00 -9.06
CA ASP A 160 -14.73 8.89 -10.36
C ASP A 160 -16.13 8.25 -10.23
N VAL A 161 -16.27 7.32 -9.28
CA VAL A 161 -17.53 6.68 -8.91
C VAL A 161 -17.80 6.89 -7.42
N HIS A 162 -18.98 7.41 -7.07
CA HIS A 162 -19.36 7.58 -5.67
C HIS A 162 -19.61 6.20 -4.99
N PRO A 163 -18.80 5.77 -4.00
CA PRO A 163 -18.81 4.39 -3.50
C PRO A 163 -20.17 3.94 -2.98
N HIS A 164 -20.80 4.78 -2.14
CA HIS A 164 -22.12 4.48 -1.57
C HIS A 164 -23.21 4.35 -2.63
N ALA A 165 -23.12 5.13 -3.72
CA ALA A 165 -24.13 5.10 -4.77
C ALA A 165 -23.97 3.84 -5.62
N ALA A 166 -22.73 3.45 -5.94
CA ALA A 166 -22.44 2.20 -6.66
C ALA A 166 -22.87 0.96 -5.86
N LEU A 167 -22.64 0.95 -4.54
CA LEU A 167 -23.13 -0.13 -3.68
C LEU A 167 -24.66 -0.18 -3.64
N ALA A 168 -25.33 0.97 -3.55
CA ALA A 168 -26.79 1.03 -3.54
C ALA A 168 -27.43 0.58 -4.87
N GLN A 169 -26.85 0.94 -6.02
CA GLN A 169 -27.34 0.54 -7.35
C GLN A 169 -27.30 -0.98 -7.55
N ASN A 170 -26.26 -1.65 -7.05
CA ASN A 170 -26.13 -3.11 -7.12
C ASN A 170 -27.17 -3.87 -6.26
N LEU A 171 -28.03 -3.16 -5.52
CA LEU A 171 -29.10 -3.74 -4.70
C LEU A 171 -30.49 -3.53 -5.28
N GLU A 172 -30.65 -2.81 -6.40
CA GLU A 172 -31.95 -2.67 -7.05
C GLU A 172 -32.48 -4.05 -7.47
N GLY A 173 -33.54 -4.51 -6.80
CA GLY A 173 -34.16 -5.82 -7.04
C GLY A 173 -33.69 -6.98 -6.16
N PHE A 174 -32.77 -6.73 -5.22
CA PHE A 174 -32.34 -7.72 -4.22
C PHE A 174 -32.71 -7.21 -2.82
N GLN A 175 -33.42 -8.02 -2.02
CA GLN A 175 -33.60 -7.74 -0.59
C GLN A 175 -32.52 -8.51 0.18
N PRO A 176 -31.35 -7.90 0.47
CA PRO A 176 -30.30 -8.61 1.16
C PRO A 176 -30.67 -8.79 2.64
N GLU A 177 -30.33 -9.96 3.21
CA GLU A 177 -30.41 -10.20 4.65
C GLU A 177 -29.42 -9.34 5.45
N ILE A 178 -28.36 -8.85 4.79
CA ILE A 178 -27.29 -8.03 5.36
C ILE A 178 -27.31 -6.63 4.72
N PRO A 179 -27.35 -5.54 5.50
CA PRO A 179 -27.27 -4.18 4.97
C PRO A 179 -26.03 -3.97 4.09
N PRO A 180 -26.09 -3.19 3.00
CA PRO A 180 -24.94 -2.94 2.13
C PRO A 180 -23.69 -2.41 2.85
N SER A 181 -23.86 -1.61 3.91
CA SER A 181 -22.76 -1.12 4.74
C SER A 181 -21.96 -2.25 5.38
N ASP A 182 -22.60 -3.39 5.66
CA ASP A 182 -22.03 -4.48 6.45
C ASP A 182 -21.48 -5.59 5.53
N ARG A 183 -21.65 -5.44 4.21
CA ARG A 183 -21.16 -6.38 3.19
C ARG A 183 -19.74 -6.09 2.72
N MET A 184 -19.25 -4.87 2.92
CA MET A 184 -17.87 -4.47 2.60
C MET A 184 -17.15 -4.10 3.90
N ASN A 185 -16.21 -4.94 4.29
CA ASN A 185 -15.39 -4.74 5.48
C ASN A 185 -13.92 -4.64 5.09
N MET A 186 -13.17 -3.85 5.86
CA MET A 186 -11.73 -3.73 5.74
C MET A 186 -11.11 -4.04 7.10
N THR A 187 -10.09 -4.89 7.13
CA THR A 187 -9.39 -5.24 8.35
C THR A 187 -7.94 -4.78 8.25
N ALA A 188 -7.44 -4.16 9.32
CA ALA A 188 -6.03 -3.81 9.45
C ALA A 188 -5.27 -4.96 10.12
N GLY A 189 -4.11 -5.34 9.58
CA GLY A 189 -3.25 -6.38 10.11
C GLY A 189 -2.45 -7.09 9.03
N ASP A 190 -1.48 -7.91 9.43
CA ASP A 190 -0.78 -8.82 8.52
C ASP A 190 -1.74 -9.90 8.01
N PHE A 191 -1.66 -10.19 6.70
CA PHE A 191 -2.56 -11.15 6.05
C PHE A 191 -2.41 -12.55 6.64
N CYS A 192 -1.18 -13.03 6.85
CA CYS A 192 -0.94 -14.38 7.34
C CYS A 192 -1.31 -14.49 8.81
N GLU A 193 -0.94 -13.52 9.65
CA GLU A 193 -1.25 -13.56 11.08
C GLU A 193 -2.75 -13.52 11.36
N LEU A 194 -3.46 -12.58 10.74
CA LEU A 194 -4.89 -12.37 10.98
C LEU A 194 -5.73 -13.51 10.41
N TYR A 195 -5.49 -13.89 9.15
CA TYR A 195 -6.38 -14.81 8.46
C TYR A 195 -6.08 -16.29 8.74
N LEU A 196 -4.96 -16.62 9.41
CA LEU A 196 -4.72 -17.97 9.95
C LEU A 196 -5.48 -18.24 11.26
N GLU A 197 -6.13 -17.22 11.86
CA GLU A 197 -6.97 -17.43 13.03
C GLU A 197 -8.09 -18.45 12.78
N SER A 198 -8.48 -19.17 13.83
CA SER A 198 -9.48 -20.25 13.72
C SER A 198 -10.84 -19.78 13.20
N ARG A 199 -11.21 -18.51 13.46
CA ARG A 199 -12.49 -17.92 13.00
C ARG A 199 -12.60 -17.79 11.48
N TYR A 200 -11.47 -17.66 10.78
CA TYR A 200 -11.45 -17.51 9.33
C TYR A 200 -11.33 -18.83 8.58
N ARG A 201 -11.18 -19.94 9.30
CA ARG A 201 -11.03 -21.26 8.69
C ARG A 201 -12.25 -21.62 7.84
N SER A 202 -12.05 -21.82 6.55
CA SER A 202 -13.10 -22.10 5.56
C SER A 202 -14.23 -21.06 5.54
N ALA A 203 -13.95 -19.81 5.88
CA ALA A 203 -14.94 -18.73 5.98
C ALA A 203 -15.29 -18.07 4.64
N PHE A 204 -14.46 -18.26 3.60
CA PHE A 204 -14.60 -17.54 2.34
C PHE A 204 -14.89 -18.46 1.15
N ASP A 205 -15.74 -17.98 0.24
CA ASP A 205 -16.08 -18.67 -1.01
C ASP A 205 -15.02 -18.42 -2.10
N ALA A 206 -14.42 -17.24 -2.07
CA ALA A 206 -13.40 -16.80 -3.02
C ALA A 206 -12.36 -15.90 -2.33
N VAL A 207 -11.13 -15.95 -2.82
CA VAL A 207 -10.04 -15.02 -2.47
C VAL A 207 -9.48 -14.46 -3.78
N THR A 208 -9.26 -13.15 -3.84
CA THR A 208 -8.68 -12.49 -5.00
C THR A 208 -7.41 -11.74 -4.60
N THR A 209 -6.31 -12.02 -5.29
CA THR A 209 -5.02 -11.34 -5.10
C THR A 209 -4.68 -10.54 -6.37
N CYS A 210 -4.42 -9.25 -6.22
CA CYS A 210 -4.09 -8.35 -7.33
C CYS A 210 -2.79 -7.59 -6.99
N PHE A 211 -1.71 -7.83 -7.74
CA PHE A 211 -0.38 -7.25 -7.43
C PHE A 211 0.04 -7.46 -5.96
N PHE A 212 -0.15 -8.69 -5.46
CA PHE A 212 -0.06 -8.99 -4.03
C PHE A 212 0.90 -10.14 -3.69
N ILE A 213 0.85 -11.25 -4.42
CA ILE A 213 1.59 -12.47 -4.04
C ILE A 213 3.11 -12.29 -4.02
N ASP A 214 3.62 -11.33 -4.78
CA ASP A 214 5.04 -10.95 -4.88
C ASP A 214 5.51 -10.03 -3.75
N THR A 215 4.60 -9.65 -2.84
CA THR A 215 4.91 -8.94 -1.59
C THR A 215 5.24 -9.90 -0.45
N ALA A 216 5.07 -11.21 -0.63
CA ALA A 216 5.34 -12.20 0.40
C ALA A 216 6.85 -12.28 0.72
N SER A 217 7.19 -12.34 2.01
CA SER A 217 8.53 -12.78 2.45
C SER A 217 8.75 -14.24 2.04
N ASN A 218 7.71 -15.05 2.19
CA ASN A 218 7.63 -16.45 1.79
C ASN A 218 6.25 -16.74 1.19
N VAL A 219 6.21 -17.03 -0.12
CA VAL A 219 4.95 -17.27 -0.84
C VAL A 219 4.18 -18.50 -0.33
N ILE A 220 4.85 -19.44 0.35
CA ILE A 220 4.18 -20.61 0.95
C ILE A 220 3.18 -20.15 2.01
N ASP A 221 3.55 -19.18 2.85
CA ASP A 221 2.68 -18.70 3.93
C ASP A 221 1.40 -18.07 3.37
N TYR A 222 1.51 -17.40 2.21
CA TYR A 222 0.35 -16.87 1.50
C TYR A 222 -0.54 -17.99 0.98
N ILE A 223 0.03 -19.03 0.36
CA ILE A 223 -0.73 -20.19 -0.16
C ILE A 223 -1.46 -20.91 1.00
N GLU A 224 -0.79 -21.12 2.13
CA GLU A 224 -1.37 -21.76 3.31
C GLU A 224 -2.50 -20.93 3.91
N THR A 225 -2.32 -19.61 4.00
CA THR A 225 -3.34 -18.68 4.49
C THR A 225 -4.57 -18.65 3.59
N VAL A 226 -4.37 -18.54 2.26
CA VAL A 226 -5.47 -18.61 1.28
C VAL A 226 -6.19 -19.96 1.36
N LYS A 227 -5.44 -21.05 1.50
CA LYS A 227 -6.04 -22.38 1.67
C LYS A 227 -6.86 -22.46 2.94
N HIS A 228 -6.33 -22.02 4.08
CA HIS A 228 -7.01 -22.04 5.38
C HIS A 228 -8.33 -21.28 5.33
N THR A 229 -8.34 -20.12 4.68
CA THR A 229 -9.51 -19.23 4.58
C THR A 229 -10.61 -19.72 3.63
N LEU A 230 -10.25 -20.34 2.51
CA LEU A 230 -11.21 -20.81 1.52
C LEU A 230 -11.97 -22.05 1.98
N ARG A 231 -13.27 -22.15 1.75
CA ARG A 231 -13.99 -23.43 1.90
C ARG A 231 -13.52 -24.47 0.87
N SER A 232 -13.81 -25.76 1.09
CA SER A 232 -13.60 -26.78 0.04
C SER A 232 -14.45 -26.43 -1.19
N GLY A 233 -13.85 -26.51 -2.37
CA GLY A 233 -14.44 -26.03 -3.62
C GLY A 233 -14.40 -24.51 -3.83
N GLY A 234 -13.92 -23.73 -2.85
CA GLY A 234 -13.70 -22.28 -2.98
C GLY A 234 -12.61 -21.96 -4.00
N ILE A 235 -12.60 -20.72 -4.50
CA ILE A 235 -11.71 -20.31 -5.60
C ILE A 235 -10.71 -19.24 -5.18
N TRP A 236 -9.48 -19.36 -5.67
CA TRP A 236 -8.46 -18.33 -5.59
C TRP A 236 -8.21 -17.77 -6.98
N ILE A 237 -8.41 -16.47 -7.15
CA ILE A 237 -8.16 -15.72 -8.39
C ILE A 237 -6.91 -14.86 -8.16
N ASN A 238 -5.90 -15.00 -9.01
CA ASN A 238 -4.71 -14.17 -8.94
C ASN A 238 -4.48 -13.40 -10.24
N LEU A 239 -4.11 -12.14 -10.11
CA LEU A 239 -3.65 -11.27 -11.20
C LEU A 239 -2.46 -10.45 -10.74
N GLY A 240 -1.27 -10.69 -11.28
CA GLY A 240 -0.12 -9.88 -10.92
C GLY A 240 1.18 -10.30 -11.60
N PRO A 241 2.20 -9.44 -11.55
CA PRO A 241 3.56 -9.81 -11.89
C PRO A 241 4.19 -10.64 -10.76
N LEU A 242 5.49 -10.94 -10.91
CA LEU A 242 6.33 -11.50 -9.86
C LEU A 242 7.53 -10.58 -9.64
N LEU A 243 7.29 -9.38 -9.10
CA LEU A 243 8.34 -8.46 -8.67
C LEU A 243 8.58 -8.67 -7.18
N TRP A 244 9.42 -9.67 -6.85
CA TRP A 244 9.66 -10.10 -5.48
C TRP A 244 10.27 -8.97 -4.63
N HIS A 245 9.50 -8.45 -3.68
CA HIS A 245 9.85 -7.25 -2.91
C HIS A 245 11.15 -7.38 -2.11
N PHE A 246 11.49 -8.60 -1.69
CA PHE A 246 12.65 -8.86 -0.83
C PHE A 246 13.90 -9.32 -1.59
N GLU A 247 13.89 -9.35 -2.93
CA GLU A 247 15.05 -9.78 -3.74
C GLU A 247 16.33 -9.02 -3.37
N ALA A 248 16.23 -7.70 -3.18
CA ALA A 248 17.36 -6.84 -2.84
C ALA A 248 17.70 -6.79 -1.34
N THR A 249 16.99 -7.56 -0.50
CA THR A 249 17.23 -7.56 0.95
C THR A 249 18.48 -8.37 1.26
N PRO A 250 19.47 -7.82 1.99
CA PRO A 250 20.68 -8.54 2.34
C PRO A 250 20.37 -9.87 3.03
N THR A 251 21.08 -10.93 2.64
CA THR A 251 20.91 -12.21 3.33
C THR A 251 21.44 -12.13 4.78
N PRO A 252 21.03 -13.06 5.66
CA PRO A 252 21.64 -13.17 6.99
C PRO A 252 23.17 -13.28 6.92
N ALA A 253 23.69 -14.01 5.92
CA ALA A 253 25.12 -14.13 5.67
C ALA A 253 25.78 -12.82 5.20
N ASP A 254 25.09 -12.01 4.39
CA ASP A 254 25.58 -10.70 3.98
C ASP A 254 25.62 -9.73 5.16
N THR A 255 24.62 -9.81 6.04
CA THR A 255 24.54 -9.01 7.27
C THR A 255 25.63 -9.41 8.27
N GLU A 256 25.90 -10.70 8.44
CA GLU A 256 27.01 -11.21 9.25
C GLU A 256 28.37 -10.76 8.69
N ARG A 257 28.57 -10.79 7.38
CA ARG A 257 29.78 -10.25 6.72
C ARG A 257 29.92 -8.73 6.88
N GLN A 258 28.82 -7.98 6.85
CA GLN A 258 28.83 -6.53 7.10
C GLN A 258 29.08 -6.20 8.58
N SER A 259 28.56 -7.01 9.51
CA SER A 259 28.79 -6.87 10.95
C SER A 259 30.22 -7.21 11.37
N SER A 260 30.82 -8.23 10.75
CA SER A 260 32.22 -8.62 10.98
C SER A 260 33.23 -7.62 10.40
N ASN A 261 32.86 -6.89 9.35
CA ASN A 261 33.66 -5.77 8.83
C ASN A 261 33.53 -4.47 9.62
N SER A 262 32.51 -4.31 10.48
CA SER A 262 32.26 -3.09 11.25
C SER A 262 32.72 -3.12 12.71
N GLY A 263 33.37 -4.21 13.17
CA GLY A 263 34.08 -4.24 14.45
C GLY A 263 33.21 -4.18 15.71
N SER A 264 31.88 -4.31 15.59
CA SER A 264 30.96 -4.35 16.73
C SER A 264 30.72 -5.79 17.20
N ALA A 265 30.96 -6.05 18.50
CA ALA A 265 30.87 -7.37 19.12
C ALA A 265 29.43 -7.97 19.08
N PRO A 266 29.28 -9.31 19.08
CA PRO A 266 27.98 -9.96 18.96
C PRO A 266 27.20 -9.86 20.28
N GLN A 267 25.98 -9.29 20.24
CA GLN A 267 24.99 -9.47 21.29
C GLN A 267 24.24 -10.77 21.04
N THR A 268 24.31 -11.69 22.00
CA THR A 268 23.57 -12.95 22.01
C THR A 268 22.06 -12.67 22.12
N ALA A 269 21.32 -12.98 21.05
CA ALA A 269 19.86 -12.96 21.05
C ALA A 269 19.31 -14.22 21.75
N THR A 270 18.65 -14.03 22.88
CA THR A 270 17.79 -15.04 23.52
C THR A 270 16.57 -15.32 22.64
N SER A 271 16.27 -16.61 22.43
CA SER A 271 15.10 -17.09 21.70
C SER A 271 13.80 -16.60 22.34
N GLY A 272 12.98 -15.83 21.61
CA GLY A 272 11.66 -15.48 22.12
C GLY A 272 10.89 -14.34 21.47
N THR A 273 11.31 -13.78 20.34
CA THR A 273 10.49 -12.78 19.64
C THR A 273 10.72 -12.91 18.13
N ARG A 274 9.72 -13.44 17.41
CA ARG A 274 9.58 -13.23 15.96
C ARG A 274 9.42 -11.71 15.78
N ARG A 275 10.36 -11.06 15.08
CA ARG A 275 10.44 -9.60 15.01
C ARG A 275 10.28 -9.11 13.58
N SER A 276 9.39 -8.13 13.46
CA SER A 276 9.01 -7.23 12.37
C SER A 276 10.14 -6.31 11.85
N ALA A 277 11.35 -6.83 11.65
CA ALA A 277 12.50 -5.98 11.29
C ALA A 277 13.23 -6.47 10.05
N GLY A 278 12.66 -6.25 8.86
CA GLY A 278 13.39 -6.17 7.57
C GLY A 278 14.38 -7.29 7.25
N PHE A 279 14.28 -8.42 7.92
CA PHE A 279 15.19 -9.55 7.81
C PHE A 279 14.52 -10.54 6.88
N ARG A 280 15.26 -11.05 5.89
CA ARG A 280 14.78 -12.17 5.08
C ARG A 280 14.39 -13.30 6.03
N GLU A 281 13.09 -13.60 6.11
CA GLU A 281 12.62 -14.72 6.90
C GLU A 281 13.17 -16.03 6.33
N PRO A 282 13.42 -17.05 7.17
CA PRO A 282 13.80 -18.36 6.67
C PRO A 282 12.81 -18.84 5.61
N GLY A 283 13.29 -19.13 4.40
CA GLY A 283 12.43 -19.55 3.29
C GLY A 283 11.98 -18.44 2.34
N SER A 284 12.62 -17.26 2.38
CA SER A 284 12.45 -16.27 1.31
C SER A 284 13.23 -16.66 0.05
N PHE A 285 12.50 -16.94 -1.03
CA PHE A 285 13.05 -17.29 -2.35
C PHE A 285 12.12 -16.84 -3.47
N GLU A 286 12.72 -16.51 -4.60
CA GLU A 286 12.05 -16.05 -5.81
C GLU A 286 11.68 -17.24 -6.70
N LEU A 287 10.39 -17.42 -6.98
CA LEU A 287 9.91 -18.46 -7.91
C LEU A 287 9.55 -17.86 -9.26
N SER A 288 9.74 -18.65 -10.32
CA SER A 288 9.11 -18.36 -11.61
C SER A 288 7.60 -18.64 -11.57
N ASN A 289 6.85 -18.12 -12.54
CA ASN A 289 5.40 -18.29 -12.54
C ASN A 289 4.96 -19.77 -12.65
N ASP A 290 5.64 -20.57 -13.47
CA ASP A 290 5.34 -22.00 -13.60
C ASP A 290 5.63 -22.76 -12.28
N GLU A 291 6.66 -22.37 -11.55
CA GLU A 291 6.95 -22.91 -10.21
C GLU A 291 5.89 -22.49 -9.18
N VAL A 292 5.43 -21.23 -9.20
CA VAL A 292 4.32 -20.77 -8.34
C VAL A 292 3.06 -21.59 -8.62
N VAL A 293 2.69 -21.76 -9.89
CA VAL A 293 1.49 -22.54 -10.27
C VAL A 293 1.62 -24.00 -9.83
N ALA A 294 2.78 -24.62 -10.06
CA ALA A 294 3.04 -25.99 -9.62
C ALA A 294 2.99 -26.11 -8.08
N LEU A 295 3.49 -25.11 -7.36
CA LEU A 295 3.45 -25.07 -5.90
C LEU A 295 1.99 -24.97 -5.40
N VAL A 296 1.18 -24.10 -5.99
CA VAL A 296 -0.25 -23.98 -5.67
C VAL A 296 -0.97 -25.32 -5.83
N GLU A 297 -0.71 -26.07 -6.91
CA GLU A 297 -1.28 -27.40 -7.11
C GLU A 297 -0.85 -28.41 -6.02
N ARG A 298 0.45 -28.42 -5.68
CA ARG A 298 1.01 -29.26 -4.62
C ARG A 298 0.38 -28.99 -3.26
N PHE A 299 0.00 -27.74 -3.01
CA PHE A 299 -0.64 -27.31 -1.78
C PHE A 299 -2.15 -27.61 -1.70
N GLY A 300 -2.73 -28.34 -2.65
CA GLY A 300 -4.13 -28.79 -2.53
C GLY A 300 -5.11 -27.96 -3.32
N PHE A 301 -4.64 -27.24 -4.34
CA PHE A 301 -5.51 -26.59 -5.31
C PHE A 301 -5.49 -27.34 -6.65
N ASP A 302 -6.55 -27.15 -7.43
CA ASP A 302 -6.62 -27.52 -8.84
C ASP A 302 -6.64 -26.23 -9.67
N VAL A 303 -5.60 -25.99 -10.47
CA VAL A 303 -5.54 -24.79 -11.32
C VAL A 303 -6.45 -25.02 -12.53
N ILE A 304 -7.60 -24.33 -12.54
CA ILE A 304 -8.64 -24.50 -13.56
C ILE A 304 -8.48 -23.54 -14.74
N GLU A 305 -7.71 -22.48 -14.55
CA GLU A 305 -7.39 -21.52 -15.60
C GLU A 305 -5.99 -20.94 -15.36
N HIS A 306 -5.19 -20.87 -16.42
CA HIS A 306 -3.89 -20.21 -16.40
C HIS A 306 -3.60 -19.61 -17.77
N ARG A 307 -3.46 -18.29 -17.83
CA ARG A 307 -3.20 -17.54 -19.06
C ARG A 307 -2.44 -16.25 -18.76
N GLN A 308 -1.94 -15.60 -19.80
CA GLN A 308 -1.57 -14.19 -19.70
C GLN A 308 -2.80 -13.35 -19.39
N ALA A 309 -2.62 -12.25 -18.66
CA ALA A 309 -3.73 -11.39 -18.28
C ALA A 309 -4.55 -10.96 -19.51
N PRO A 310 -5.90 -11.01 -19.43
CA PRO A 310 -6.78 -10.67 -20.55
C PRO A 310 -6.56 -9.26 -21.12
N ALA A 311 -6.15 -8.31 -20.27
CA ALA A 311 -5.87 -6.94 -20.64
C ALA A 311 -4.48 -6.76 -21.31
N GLY A 312 -3.66 -7.81 -21.37
CA GLY A 312 -2.28 -7.74 -21.84
C GLY A 312 -1.35 -7.05 -20.84
N ALA A 313 -0.37 -6.32 -21.38
CA ALA A 313 0.62 -5.62 -20.59
C ALA A 313 -0.01 -4.40 -19.91
N THR A 314 0.26 -4.18 -18.62
CA THR A 314 -0.36 -3.12 -17.82
C THR A 314 0.67 -2.34 -17.00
N GLY A 315 0.39 -1.06 -16.79
CA GLY A 315 1.14 -0.21 -15.87
C GLY A 315 0.74 -0.36 -14.40
N TYR A 316 1.57 0.19 -13.52
CA TYR A 316 1.24 0.42 -12.11
C TYR A 316 1.52 1.90 -11.76
N ILE A 317 0.46 2.68 -11.55
CA ILE A 317 0.51 4.14 -11.35
C ILE A 317 1.43 4.81 -12.39
N GLN A 318 1.06 4.67 -13.67
CA GLN A 318 1.91 5.00 -14.81
C GLN A 318 1.28 6.03 -15.74
N ASP A 319 2.07 7.02 -16.13
CA ASP A 319 1.71 8.01 -17.15
C ASP A 319 1.75 7.37 -18.55
N GLN A 320 0.59 7.19 -19.16
CA GLN A 320 0.50 6.64 -20.53
C GLN A 320 1.15 7.54 -21.58
N LEU A 321 1.32 8.84 -21.29
CA LEU A 321 1.94 9.84 -22.17
C LEU A 321 3.41 10.12 -21.80
N SER A 322 3.96 9.41 -20.80
CA SER A 322 5.37 9.52 -20.44
C SER A 322 6.26 8.90 -21.51
N MET A 323 7.42 9.52 -21.76
CA MET A 323 8.48 8.99 -22.62
C MET A 323 9.12 7.71 -22.05
N LEU A 324 8.98 7.46 -20.74
CA LEU A 324 9.38 6.23 -20.07
C LEU A 324 8.15 5.41 -19.72
N GLN A 325 8.13 4.15 -20.16
CA GLN A 325 7.05 3.22 -19.88
C GLN A 325 7.56 2.01 -19.10
N ASN A 326 7.07 1.81 -17.87
CA ASN A 326 7.33 0.63 -17.04
C ASN A 326 6.09 -0.25 -17.04
N VAL A 327 6.13 -1.35 -17.79
CA VAL A 327 4.95 -2.18 -18.03
C VAL A 327 5.19 -3.59 -17.50
N TYR A 328 4.18 -4.14 -16.83
CA TYR A 328 4.13 -5.52 -16.36
C TYR A 328 3.37 -6.40 -17.35
N GLN A 329 3.77 -7.67 -17.46
CA GLN A 329 2.98 -8.71 -18.12
C GLN A 329 2.45 -9.66 -17.05
N PRO A 330 1.33 -9.34 -16.38
CA PRO A 330 0.86 -10.11 -15.25
C PRO A 330 0.37 -11.50 -15.68
N ALA A 331 0.63 -12.47 -14.81
CA ALA A 331 0.03 -13.79 -14.90
C ALA A 331 -1.38 -13.74 -14.33
N PHE A 332 -2.32 -14.41 -15.00
CA PHE A 332 -3.66 -14.62 -14.51
C PHE A 332 -3.92 -16.11 -14.36
N TRP A 333 -4.39 -16.50 -13.17
CA TRP A 333 -4.81 -17.87 -12.95
C TRP A 333 -5.95 -17.95 -11.93
N VAL A 334 -6.73 -19.02 -12.05
CA VAL A 334 -7.81 -19.37 -11.12
C VAL A 334 -7.56 -20.78 -10.62
N ALA A 335 -7.55 -20.96 -9.31
CA ALA A 335 -7.31 -22.22 -8.65
C ALA A 335 -8.47 -22.57 -7.72
N ARG A 336 -8.92 -23.82 -7.71
CA ARG A 336 -10.00 -24.32 -6.85
C ARG A 336 -9.41 -25.12 -5.70
N ARG A 337 -9.79 -24.81 -4.45
CA ARG A 337 -9.38 -25.60 -3.28
C ARG A 337 -10.02 -26.99 -3.32
N ARG A 338 -9.22 -28.05 -3.18
CA ARG A 338 -9.68 -29.44 -3.05
C ARG A 338 -10.40 -29.68 -1.72
#